data_AF-A0A8H6WHN9-F1
#
_entry.id   AF-A0A8H6WHN9-F1
#
_cell.length_a   1.000
_cell.length_b   1.000
_cell.length_c   1.000
_cell.angle_alpha   90.00
_cell.angle_beta   90.00
_cell.angle_gamma   90.00
#
_symmetry.space_group_name_H-M   'P 1'
#
loop_
_entity.id
_entity.type
_entity.pdbx_description
1 polymer ?
#
loop_
_entity_poly.entity_id
_entity_poly.type
_entity_poly.pdbx_seq_one_letter_code
_entity_poly.pdbx_strand_id
1 'polypeptide(L)'
;MCCRGGGQSHINSLEHLGTNTCHPGMCLFTGGTASYRDGNSNKTAPRQRMHGWRQIYCTRGWPVAIVPSNIDPSLSWKREAFDGLIPRIIPSERECLLELANCHSVELWPVVEGIALTNAFGVELGVTEQEYGGIFPHVSCANHCCGLNTAIKWDPATFSVSMYSLRDVQAGEEIHNQYIDVLALAPNDGPSSPNTTFDAARAELRDWRNTHTQDSSLGQRDMCRSDDVVIESSLRALELVRQEGLWGMQVPFMEDLALSYAVLGDEERFRVWAEKEMGMADETEETT
;
A
#
# COMPACT_ATOMS: atom_id res chain seq x y z
N MET A 1 -9.45 -8.71 -9.93
CA MET A 1 -8.47 -9.10 -10.98
C MET A 1 -7.09 -9.06 -10.36
N CYS A 2 -6.56 -10.19 -9.90
CA CYS A 2 -5.19 -10.25 -9.39
C CYS A 2 -4.28 -10.46 -10.59
N CYS A 3 -3.34 -9.53 -10.82
CA CYS A 3 -2.24 -9.77 -11.74
C CYS A 3 -1.36 -10.85 -11.11
N ARG A 4 -1.68 -12.13 -11.37
CA ARG A 4 -0.76 -13.22 -11.06
C ARG A 4 0.44 -13.05 -11.99
N GLY A 5 1.51 -12.44 -11.48
CA GLY A 5 2.80 -12.40 -12.16
C GLY A 5 3.21 -13.83 -12.50
N GLY A 6 3.27 -14.13 -13.80
CA GLY A 6 3.73 -15.41 -14.31
C GLY A 6 5.22 -15.59 -14.03
N GLY A 7 5.52 -16.13 -12.85
CA GLY A 7 6.88 -16.41 -12.38
C GLY A 7 6.93 -17.43 -11.24
N GLN A 8 5.88 -18.23 -11.05
CA GLN A 8 5.92 -19.39 -10.18
C GLN A 8 6.10 -20.64 -11.04
N SER A 9 7.26 -21.28 -10.90
CA SER A 9 7.54 -22.60 -11.46
C SER A 9 6.52 -23.62 -10.93
N HIS A 10 5.83 -24.29 -11.85
CA HIS A 10 5.03 -25.46 -11.56
C HIS A 10 5.94 -26.59 -11.03
N ILE A 11 5.80 -26.93 -9.75
CA ILE A 11 6.24 -28.22 -9.23
C ILE A 11 5.10 -29.21 -9.45
N ASN A 12 5.33 -30.17 -10.34
CA ASN A 12 4.42 -31.30 -10.59
C ASN A 12 4.41 -32.28 -9.42
N SER A 13 3.20 -32.72 -9.10
CA SER A 13 2.77 -33.96 -8.42
C SER A 13 3.84 -34.86 -7.79
N LEU A 14 3.76 -35.04 -6.47
CA LEU A 14 4.27 -36.19 -5.75
C LEU A 14 3.21 -36.67 -4.75
N GLU A 15 2.39 -37.62 -5.20
CA GLU A 15 1.73 -38.57 -4.31
C GLU A 15 2.79 -39.55 -3.77
N HIS A 16 2.62 -39.95 -2.51
CA HIS A 16 3.49 -40.82 -1.69
C HIS A 16 4.65 -40.10 -0.98
N LEU A 17 4.39 -39.61 0.24
CA LEU A 17 5.06 -40.02 1.48
C LEU A 17 4.35 -39.36 2.69
N GLY A 18 4.42 -40.03 3.84
CA GLY A 18 3.50 -39.88 4.97
C GLY A 18 3.54 -38.59 5.78
N THR A 19 2.60 -38.53 6.71
CA THR A 19 2.39 -37.58 7.80
C THR A 19 3.66 -36.88 8.32
N ASN A 20 3.80 -35.56 8.09
CA ASN A 20 4.14 -34.51 9.07
C ASN A 20 4.51 -33.17 8.41
N THR A 21 4.10 -32.09 9.10
CA THR A 21 4.57 -30.68 9.03
C THR A 21 4.32 -29.87 7.74
N CYS A 22 3.44 -28.86 7.87
CA CYS A 22 3.26 -27.76 6.92
C CYS A 22 4.50 -26.85 6.90
N HIS A 23 4.90 -26.40 5.69
CA HIS A 23 5.94 -25.39 5.47
C HIS A 23 5.49 -23.97 5.91
N PRO A 24 6.40 -23.12 6.44
CA PRO A 24 6.11 -21.74 6.81
C PRO A 24 6.40 -20.80 5.61
N GLY A 25 5.55 -19.81 5.40
CA GLY A 25 5.69 -18.84 4.30
C GLY A 25 4.37 -18.17 3.91
N MET A 26 3.25 -18.69 4.41
CA MET A 26 1.94 -18.06 4.29
C MET A 26 1.61 -17.41 5.63
N CYS A 27 1.43 -16.09 5.66
CA CYS A 27 0.84 -15.40 6.81
C CYS A 27 -0.65 -15.74 6.88
N LEU A 28 -0.97 -16.94 7.35
CA LEU A 28 -2.33 -17.36 7.68
C LEU A 28 -2.68 -16.79 9.05
N PHE A 29 -3.40 -15.67 9.07
CA PHE A 29 -4.03 -15.16 10.28
C PHE A 29 -5.24 -16.03 10.60
N THR A 30 -5.03 -17.06 11.42
CA THR A 30 -6.14 -17.77 12.08
C THR A 30 -6.73 -16.85 13.14
N GLY A 31 -8.06 -16.80 13.25
CA GLY A 31 -8.84 -15.85 14.08
C GLY A 31 -8.69 -15.98 15.60
N GLY A 32 -7.46 -16.14 16.10
CA GLY A 32 -7.08 -15.93 17.49
C GLY A 32 -6.19 -14.70 17.59
N THR A 33 -6.32 -13.94 18.67
CA THR A 33 -5.47 -12.79 18.99
C THR A 33 -3.99 -13.08 18.72
N ALA A 34 -3.40 -12.44 17.71
CA ALA A 34 -1.97 -12.49 17.49
C ALA A 34 -1.28 -11.73 18.63
N SER A 35 -0.73 -12.47 19.60
CA SER A 35 0.24 -11.91 20.54
C SER A 35 1.64 -12.16 19.98
N TYR A 36 2.29 -11.12 19.45
CA TYR A 36 3.73 -11.15 19.25
C TYR A 36 4.39 -11.16 20.63
N ARG A 37 5.03 -12.27 20.99
CA ARG A 37 5.93 -12.33 22.15
C ARG A 37 7.34 -12.09 21.63
N ASP A 38 7.82 -10.87 21.82
CA ASP A 38 9.25 -10.60 21.71
C ASP A 38 9.96 -11.37 22.85
N GLY A 39 10.95 -12.17 22.47
CA GLY A 39 11.76 -12.96 23.40
C GLY A 39 12.66 -12.12 24.30
N ASN A 40 12.65 -10.80 24.14
CA ASN A 40 13.44 -9.90 24.96
C ASN A 40 12.64 -8.64 25.35
N SER A 41 12.32 -8.54 26.63
CA SER A 41 11.61 -7.44 27.31
C SER A 41 10.07 -7.50 27.31
N ASN A 42 9.55 -7.33 28.53
CA ASN A 42 8.14 -7.41 28.91
C ASN A 42 7.35 -6.14 28.51
N LYS A 43 7.55 -5.63 27.30
CA LYS A 43 6.91 -4.40 26.82
C LYS A 43 5.92 -4.75 25.71
N THR A 44 4.66 -4.91 26.09
CA THR A 44 3.56 -4.81 25.12
C THR A 44 3.56 -3.40 24.55
N ALA A 45 3.60 -3.28 23.22
CA ALA A 45 3.38 -1.99 22.57
C ALA A 45 2.03 -1.43 23.06
N PRO A 46 1.96 -0.15 23.46
CA PRO A 46 0.70 0.43 23.93
C PRO A 46 -0.35 0.32 22.82
N ARG A 47 -1.48 -0.33 23.14
CA ARG A 47 -2.70 -0.22 22.33
C ARG A 47 -3.15 1.24 22.38
N GLN A 48 -2.77 2.03 21.39
CA GLN A 48 -3.45 3.29 21.13
C GLN A 48 -4.83 2.93 20.58
N ARG A 49 -5.86 3.09 21.42
CA ARG A 49 -7.24 3.13 20.94
C ARG A 49 -7.41 4.45 20.20
N MET A 50 -7.27 4.43 18.88
CA MET A 50 -7.86 5.46 18.05
C MET A 50 -9.36 5.17 17.97
N HIS A 51 -10.18 6.01 18.60
CA HIS A 51 -11.63 5.91 18.51
C HIS A 51 -12.04 6.19 17.05
N GLY A 52 -12.80 5.28 16.44
CA GLY A 52 -13.28 5.37 15.05
C GLY A 52 -12.93 4.15 14.20
N TRP A 53 -11.76 3.56 14.38
CA TRP A 53 -11.31 2.52 13.46
C TRP A 53 -11.65 1.10 13.96
N ARG A 54 -12.55 0.41 13.24
CA ARG A 54 -12.81 -1.02 13.41
C ARG A 54 -11.49 -1.78 13.28
N GLN A 55 -11.11 -2.46 14.36
CA GLN A 55 -10.02 -3.43 14.51
C GLN A 55 -8.86 -3.31 13.51
N ILE A 56 -8.14 -2.19 13.54
CA ILE A 56 -6.91 -2.04 12.75
C ILE A 56 -5.90 -3.07 13.27
N TYR A 57 -5.52 -4.02 12.43
CA TYR A 57 -4.27 -4.75 12.58
C TYR A 57 -3.13 -3.80 12.22
N CYS A 58 -2.75 -2.93 13.16
CA CYS A 58 -1.64 -2.02 12.96
C CYS A 58 -0.35 -2.76 13.29
N THR A 59 0.28 -3.32 12.27
CA THR A 59 1.68 -3.76 12.40
C THR A 59 2.56 -2.54 12.17
N ARG A 60 3.31 -2.17 13.20
CA ARG A 60 4.33 -1.14 13.11
C ARG A 60 5.67 -1.82 12.92
N GLY A 61 6.36 -1.47 11.85
CA GLY A 61 7.70 -1.98 11.53
C GLY A 61 8.71 -0.86 11.43
N TRP A 62 9.94 -1.14 11.87
CA TRP A 62 11.10 -0.30 11.58
C TRP A 62 11.83 -0.85 10.36
N PRO A 63 12.49 0.00 9.56
CA PRO A 63 13.23 -0.48 8.42
C PRO A 63 14.48 -1.23 8.92
N VAL A 64 14.72 -2.44 8.40
CA VAL A 64 15.98 -3.17 8.64
C VAL A 64 17.13 -2.59 7.81
N ALA A 65 16.77 -1.88 6.74
CA ALA A 65 17.68 -1.23 5.83
C ALA A 65 16.97 -0.06 5.13
N ILE A 66 17.75 0.98 4.81
CA ILE A 66 17.34 2.06 3.92
C ILE A 66 18.38 2.18 2.82
N VAL A 67 17.89 2.22 1.59
CA VAL A 67 18.71 2.24 0.37
C VAL A 67 18.22 3.37 -0.53
N PRO A 68 19.07 4.04 -1.31
CA PRO A 68 18.58 4.98 -2.31
C PRO A 68 17.77 4.23 -3.39
N SER A 69 16.65 4.80 -3.85
CA SER A 69 15.76 4.15 -4.84
C SER A 69 16.31 4.19 -6.28
N ASN A 70 17.05 5.24 -6.61
CA ASN A 70 17.53 5.52 -7.98
C ASN A 70 19.05 5.41 -8.08
N ILE A 71 19.61 4.26 -7.71
CA ILE A 71 21.07 4.06 -7.80
C ILE A 71 21.45 3.66 -9.23
N ASP A 72 22.35 4.42 -9.87
CA ASP A 72 22.88 4.11 -11.21
C ASP A 72 23.58 2.73 -11.23
N PRO A 73 23.07 1.72 -11.97
CA PRO A 73 23.60 0.34 -12.00
C PRO A 73 25.09 0.25 -12.39
N SER A 74 25.66 1.27 -13.01
CA SER A 74 27.08 1.30 -13.38
C SER A 74 28.03 1.58 -12.20
N LEU A 75 27.51 2.02 -11.05
CA LEU A 75 28.33 2.38 -9.89
C LEU A 75 28.93 1.14 -9.22
N SER A 76 30.25 0.98 -9.34
CA SER A 76 30.99 -0.17 -8.82
C SER A 76 30.94 -0.33 -7.29
N TRP A 77 30.80 0.78 -6.56
CA TRP A 77 30.76 0.78 -5.09
C TRP A 77 29.48 0.17 -4.52
N LYS A 78 28.42 0.00 -5.33
CA LYS A 78 27.14 -0.52 -4.84
C LYS A 78 27.25 -1.89 -4.22
N ARG A 79 27.94 -2.81 -4.91
CA ARG A 79 28.10 -4.19 -4.44
C ARG A 79 28.75 -4.19 -3.07
N GLU A 80 29.83 -3.42 -2.89
CA GLU A 80 30.50 -3.28 -1.59
C GLU A 80 29.59 -2.65 -0.53
N ALA A 81 28.75 -1.68 -0.89
CA ALA A 81 27.80 -1.06 0.04
C ALA A 81 26.70 -2.03 0.50
N PHE A 82 26.10 -2.79 -0.43
CA PHE A 82 25.08 -3.79 -0.11
C PHE A 82 25.66 -4.98 0.65
N ASP A 83 26.84 -5.47 0.26
CA ASP A 83 27.54 -6.55 0.97
C ASP A 83 27.95 -6.10 2.38
N GLY A 84 28.35 -4.83 2.53
CA GLY A 84 28.68 -4.23 3.83
C GLY A 84 27.47 -3.96 4.73
N LEU A 85 26.26 -3.94 4.18
CA LEU A 85 25.02 -3.72 4.93
C LEU A 85 24.62 -4.97 5.74
N ILE A 86 24.70 -6.16 5.14
CA ILE A 86 24.21 -7.40 5.75
C ILE A 86 24.83 -7.73 7.11
N PRO A 87 26.16 -7.61 7.32
CA PRO A 87 26.76 -7.87 8.61
C PRO A 87 26.31 -6.90 9.72
N ARG A 88 25.70 -5.77 9.36
CA ARG A 88 25.23 -4.74 10.30
C ARG A 88 23.77 -4.94 10.72
N ILE A 89 23.02 -5.76 9.98
CA ILE A 89 21.63 -6.10 10.32
C ILE A 89 21.65 -7.13 11.46
N ILE A 90 20.75 -6.95 12.43
CA ILE A 90 20.60 -7.87 13.56
C ILE A 90 20.32 -9.28 13.00
N PRO A 91 20.96 -10.36 13.52
CA PRO A 91 20.87 -11.68 12.92
C PRO A 91 19.45 -12.18 12.63
N SER A 92 18.51 -11.97 13.53
CA SER A 92 17.10 -12.36 13.34
C SER A 92 16.40 -11.57 12.24
N GLU A 93 16.66 -10.28 12.12
CA GLU A 93 16.09 -9.43 11.07
C GLU A 93 16.70 -9.73 9.70
N ARG A 94 17.98 -10.11 9.68
CA ARG A 94 18.68 -10.54 8.47
C ARG A 94 18.09 -11.83 7.92
N GLU A 95 17.73 -12.79 8.77
CA GLU A 95 17.04 -14.01 8.34
C GLU A 95 15.71 -13.65 7.68
N CYS A 96 14.88 -12.83 8.32
CA CYS A 96 13.62 -12.35 7.72
C CYS A 96 13.83 -11.59 6.40
N LEU A 97 14.89 -10.77 6.30
CA LEU A 97 15.24 -10.07 5.07
C LEU A 97 15.56 -11.04 3.93
N LEU A 98 16.35 -12.08 4.20
CA LEU A 98 16.80 -13.05 3.20
C LEU A 98 15.69 -14.02 2.77
N GLU A 99 14.60 -14.11 3.53
CA GLU A 99 13.39 -14.86 3.18
C GLU A 99 12.44 -14.09 2.24
N LEU A 100 12.66 -12.78 2.05
CA LEU A 100 11.83 -11.98 1.15
C LEU A 100 12.00 -12.40 -0.32
N ALA A 101 10.97 -12.14 -1.11
CA ALA A 101 10.99 -12.43 -2.55
C ALA A 101 12.12 -11.66 -3.24
N ASN A 102 12.77 -12.27 -4.23
CA ASN A 102 13.74 -11.60 -5.09
C ASN A 102 13.40 -11.91 -6.55
N CYS A 103 12.92 -10.92 -7.29
CA CYS A 103 12.58 -11.09 -8.71
C CYS A 103 13.76 -10.79 -9.65
N HIS A 104 14.93 -10.43 -9.11
CA HIS A 104 16.12 -10.10 -9.89
C HIS A 104 17.07 -11.31 -10.01
N SER A 105 17.76 -11.41 -11.15
CA SER A 105 18.78 -12.43 -11.36
C SER A 105 19.98 -12.22 -10.43
N VAL A 106 20.35 -13.26 -9.69
CA VAL A 106 21.53 -13.27 -8.80
C VAL A 106 22.86 -13.17 -9.55
N GLU A 107 22.88 -13.41 -10.86
CA GLU A 107 24.07 -13.24 -11.70
C GLU A 107 24.38 -11.76 -11.95
N LEU A 108 23.33 -10.95 -12.08
CA LEU A 108 23.41 -9.53 -12.41
C LEU A 108 23.40 -8.65 -11.15
N TRP A 109 22.71 -9.09 -10.11
CA TRP A 109 22.46 -8.31 -8.90
C TRP A 109 22.94 -9.06 -7.66
N PRO A 110 23.66 -8.41 -6.73
CA PRO A 110 23.82 -8.91 -5.37
C PRO A 110 22.44 -9.28 -4.79
N VAL A 111 22.37 -10.41 -4.07
CA VAL A 111 21.09 -10.95 -3.55
C VAL A 111 20.31 -9.90 -2.76
N VAL A 112 21.01 -9.13 -1.93
CA VAL A 112 20.43 -8.08 -1.08
C VAL A 112 19.93 -6.90 -1.90
N GLU A 113 20.65 -6.52 -2.96
CA GLU A 113 20.21 -5.46 -3.86
C GLU A 113 18.95 -5.90 -4.61
N GLY A 114 18.91 -7.14 -5.11
CA GLY A 114 17.71 -7.70 -5.73
C GLY A 114 16.50 -7.75 -4.78
N ILE A 115 16.70 -8.18 -3.53
CA ILE A 115 15.67 -8.15 -2.49
C ILE A 115 15.21 -6.70 -2.23
N ALA A 116 16.15 -5.76 -2.09
CA ALA A 116 15.83 -4.37 -1.83
C ALA A 116 15.00 -3.76 -2.98
N LEU A 117 15.42 -3.98 -4.22
CA LEU A 117 14.70 -3.51 -5.40
C LEU A 117 13.30 -4.14 -5.54
N THR A 118 13.11 -5.37 -5.04
CA THR A 118 11.82 -6.06 -5.06
C THR A 118 10.87 -5.59 -3.95
N ASN A 119 11.39 -5.26 -2.76
CA ASN A 119 10.58 -5.18 -1.52
C ASN A 119 10.60 -3.82 -0.81
N ALA A 120 11.41 -2.87 -1.27
CA ALA A 120 11.53 -1.58 -0.61
C ALA A 120 10.29 -0.70 -0.86
N PHE A 121 9.86 0.00 0.19
CA PHE A 121 8.81 1.01 0.12
C PHE A 121 9.44 2.40 0.10
N GLY A 122 8.90 3.32 -0.70
CA GLY A 122 9.35 4.72 -0.70
C GLY A 122 9.29 5.32 0.70
N VAL A 123 10.39 5.91 1.14
CA VAL A 123 10.49 6.63 2.42
C VAL A 123 11.09 8.01 2.20
N GLU A 124 10.49 9.00 2.85
CA GLU A 124 10.96 10.37 2.85
C GLU A 124 11.84 10.60 4.09
N LEU A 125 13.10 10.96 3.86
CA LEU A 125 14.05 11.22 4.95
C LEU A 125 14.14 12.71 5.33
N GLY A 126 13.58 13.61 4.51
CA GLY A 126 13.59 15.07 4.75
C GLY A 126 14.97 15.73 4.74
N VAL A 127 16.03 15.01 4.36
CA VAL A 127 17.42 15.50 4.34
C VAL A 127 17.92 15.90 2.96
N THR A 128 17.33 15.33 1.91
CA THR A 128 17.77 15.48 0.51
C THR A 128 16.60 15.27 -0.44
N GLU A 129 16.73 15.74 -1.68
CA GLU A 129 15.80 15.41 -2.78
C GLU A 129 15.94 13.96 -3.27
N GLN A 130 16.97 13.22 -2.81
CA GLN A 130 17.15 11.82 -3.12
C GLN A 130 15.97 10.98 -2.58
N GLU A 131 15.38 10.18 -3.45
CA GLU A 131 14.39 9.16 -3.06
C GLU A 131 15.08 7.97 -2.41
N TYR A 132 14.49 7.47 -1.33
CA TYR A 132 14.96 6.30 -0.61
C TYR A 132 13.86 5.24 -0.53
N GLY A 133 14.30 3.99 -0.45
CA GLY A 133 13.49 2.82 -0.17
C GLY A 133 13.84 2.25 1.20
N GLY A 134 12.84 2.04 2.05
CA GLY A 134 12.99 1.30 3.30
C GLY A 134 12.53 -0.15 3.14
N ILE A 135 13.28 -1.10 3.70
CA ILE A 135 12.92 -2.52 3.70
C ILE A 135 12.32 -2.89 5.05
N PHE A 136 11.09 -3.41 5.04
CA PHE A 136 10.31 -3.71 6.23
C PHE A 136 9.82 -5.16 6.17
N PRO A 137 10.60 -6.16 6.62
CA PRO A 137 10.37 -7.57 6.27
C PRO A 137 8.93 -8.06 6.48
N HIS A 138 8.31 -7.75 7.62
CA HIS A 138 6.93 -8.16 7.90
C HIS A 138 5.88 -7.51 6.99
N VAL A 139 6.14 -6.27 6.56
CA VAL A 139 5.24 -5.49 5.70
C VAL A 139 5.44 -5.86 4.23
N SER A 140 6.68 -6.15 3.84
CA SER A 140 7.07 -6.57 2.49
C SER A 140 6.51 -7.94 2.09
N CYS A 141 5.96 -8.73 3.03
CA CYS A 141 5.28 -9.99 2.71
C CYS A 141 3.89 -9.81 2.08
N ALA A 142 3.28 -8.62 2.18
CA ALA A 142 1.94 -8.36 1.65
C ALA A 142 1.99 -8.25 0.12
N ASN A 143 1.30 -9.16 -0.59
CA ASN A 143 1.35 -9.24 -2.05
C ASN A 143 0.67 -8.06 -2.75
N HIS A 144 1.01 -7.83 -4.02
CA HIS A 144 0.35 -6.80 -4.81
C HIS A 144 -1.09 -7.18 -5.21
N CYS A 145 -2.03 -6.26 -4.99
CA CYS A 145 -3.32 -6.28 -5.66
C CYS A 145 -3.76 -4.85 -6.01
N CYS A 146 -4.40 -4.66 -7.16
CA CYS A 146 -5.04 -3.38 -7.48
C CYS A 146 -6.25 -3.10 -6.55
N GLY A 147 -6.96 -4.14 -6.12
CA GLY A 147 -8.06 -4.05 -5.14
C GLY A 147 -7.56 -4.31 -3.73
N LEU A 148 -6.74 -3.39 -3.21
CA LEU A 148 -6.07 -3.50 -1.91
C LEU A 148 -7.07 -3.59 -0.74
N ASN A 149 -6.72 -4.40 0.26
CA ASN A 149 -7.42 -4.45 1.55
C ASN A 149 -6.60 -3.83 2.68
N THR A 150 -5.35 -3.46 2.42
CA THR A 150 -4.49 -2.71 3.34
C THR A 150 -3.77 -1.58 2.64
N ALA A 151 -3.42 -0.54 3.41
CA ALA A 151 -2.55 0.55 3.01
C ALA A 151 -1.37 0.68 3.98
N ILE A 152 -0.34 1.37 3.54
CA ILE A 152 0.88 1.65 4.29
C ILE A 152 1.03 3.15 4.50
N LYS A 153 1.50 3.53 5.69
CA LYS A 153 1.89 4.90 5.99
C LYS A 153 3.30 4.92 6.60
N TRP A 154 4.19 5.69 5.97
CA TRP A 154 5.48 6.06 6.53
C TRP A 154 5.31 7.19 7.54
N ASP A 155 5.96 7.08 8.69
CA ASP A 155 6.05 8.12 9.71
C ASP A 155 7.53 8.50 9.94
N PRO A 156 8.00 9.64 9.37
CA PRO A 156 9.39 10.05 9.49
C PRO A 156 9.78 10.45 10.92
N ALA A 157 8.83 10.90 11.75
CA ALA A 157 9.12 11.34 13.12
C ALA A 157 9.54 10.16 14.03
N THR A 158 9.04 8.97 13.70
CA THR A 158 9.30 7.74 14.46
C THR A 158 10.07 6.69 13.67
N PHE A 159 10.36 7.02 12.41
CA PHE A 159 11.12 6.18 11.50
C PHE A 159 10.52 4.79 11.30
N SER A 160 9.21 4.74 11.11
CA SER A 160 8.47 3.48 11.06
C SER A 160 7.38 3.48 9.99
N VAL A 161 7.04 2.28 9.52
CA VAL A 161 5.87 2.05 8.69
C VAL A 161 4.75 1.48 9.55
N SER A 162 3.52 1.96 9.32
CA SER A 162 2.29 1.34 9.79
C SER A 162 1.51 0.78 8.62
N MET A 163 1.11 -0.49 8.69
CA MET A 163 0.14 -1.09 7.77
C MET A 163 -1.22 -1.12 8.45
N TYR A 164 -2.29 -0.77 7.73
CA TYR A 164 -3.66 -0.74 8.26
C TYR A 164 -4.65 -1.24 7.21
N SER A 165 -5.76 -1.80 7.66
CA SER A 165 -6.82 -2.28 6.79
C SER A 165 -7.66 -1.13 6.25
N LEU A 166 -8.03 -1.21 4.96
CA LEU A 166 -8.92 -0.26 4.28
C LEU A 166 -10.39 -0.69 4.31
N ARG A 167 -10.64 -1.94 4.68
CA ARG A 167 -11.96 -2.54 4.85
C ARG A 167 -11.86 -3.72 5.82
N ASP A 168 -12.99 -4.31 6.16
CA ASP A 168 -13.00 -5.58 6.89
C ASP A 168 -12.25 -6.66 6.10
N VAL A 169 -11.32 -7.33 6.77
CA VAL A 169 -10.52 -8.45 6.24
C VAL A 169 -10.94 -9.73 6.94
N GLN A 170 -11.38 -10.72 6.18
CA GLN A 170 -11.88 -11.98 6.73
C GLN A 170 -10.73 -12.87 7.21
N ALA A 171 -11.01 -13.77 8.17
CA ALA A 171 -10.02 -14.75 8.61
C ALA A 171 -9.60 -15.66 7.44
N GLY A 172 -8.28 -15.82 7.24
CA GLY A 172 -7.72 -16.56 6.10
C GLY A 172 -7.71 -15.79 4.77
N GLU A 173 -8.25 -14.57 4.72
CA GLU A 173 -8.07 -13.69 3.57
C GLU A 173 -6.60 -13.25 3.48
N GLU A 174 -6.05 -13.24 2.27
CA GLU A 174 -4.69 -12.78 2.04
C GLU A 174 -4.60 -11.24 2.18
N ILE A 175 -3.51 -10.76 2.78
CA ILE A 175 -3.24 -9.32 2.90
C ILE A 175 -2.57 -8.83 1.62
N HIS A 176 -3.18 -7.82 0.99
CA HIS A 176 -2.66 -7.20 -0.21
C HIS A 176 -2.42 -5.71 -0.03
N ASN A 177 -1.36 -5.23 -0.68
CA ASN A 177 -1.06 -3.82 -0.79
C ASN A 177 -0.88 -3.39 -2.27
N GLN A 178 -0.85 -2.09 -2.50
CA GLN A 178 -0.63 -1.50 -3.80
C GLN A 178 0.86 -1.16 -3.96
N TYR A 179 1.52 -1.76 -4.96
CA TYR A 179 2.95 -1.50 -5.25
C TYR A 179 3.13 -0.39 -6.28
N ILE A 180 2.10 -0.14 -7.06
CA ILE A 180 2.10 0.77 -8.19
C ILE A 180 0.95 1.75 -8.04
N ASP A 181 1.14 2.98 -8.46
CA ASP A 181 0.02 3.87 -8.65
C ASP A 181 -0.83 3.35 -9.84
N VAL A 182 -2.00 2.80 -9.51
CA VAL A 182 -2.91 2.14 -10.46
C VAL A 182 -3.42 3.13 -11.50
N LEU A 183 -3.45 4.42 -11.17
CA LEU A 183 -3.85 5.48 -12.07
C LEU A 183 -2.66 6.02 -12.89
N ALA A 184 -1.40 5.83 -12.44
CA ALA A 184 -0.20 6.29 -13.16
C ALA A 184 0.22 5.38 -14.32
N LEU A 185 -0.22 4.12 -14.34
CA LEU A 185 0.01 3.27 -15.50
C LEU A 185 -0.61 3.94 -16.73
N ALA A 186 0.22 4.43 -17.66
CA ALA A 186 -0.26 4.97 -18.92
C ALA A 186 -1.13 3.90 -19.61
N PRO A 187 -2.18 4.30 -20.36
CA PRO A 187 -2.73 3.40 -21.36
C PRO A 187 -1.64 3.26 -22.41
N ASN A 188 -0.68 2.36 -22.20
CA ASN A 188 0.24 1.98 -23.26
C ASN A 188 -0.65 1.50 -24.39
N ASP A 189 -0.50 2.11 -25.58
CA ASP A 189 -1.27 1.91 -26.81
C ASP A 189 -1.21 0.47 -27.39
N GLY A 190 -1.05 -0.54 -26.54
CA GLY A 190 -1.14 -1.95 -26.88
C GLY A 190 -2.59 -2.34 -27.17
N PRO A 191 -2.81 -3.25 -28.15
CA PRO A 191 -4.14 -3.64 -28.58
C PRO A 191 -4.97 -4.18 -27.40
N SER A 192 -6.06 -3.45 -27.11
CA SER A 192 -7.16 -3.75 -26.19
C SER A 192 -7.13 -5.15 -25.59
N SER A 193 -6.70 -5.22 -24.32
CA SER A 193 -7.08 -6.31 -23.44
C SER A 193 -8.61 -6.46 -23.46
N PRO A 194 -9.18 -7.67 -23.52
CA PRO A 194 -10.61 -7.89 -23.70
C PRO A 194 -11.50 -7.48 -22.51
N ASN A 195 -10.96 -6.84 -21.46
CA ASN A 195 -11.72 -6.34 -20.30
C ASN A 195 -11.98 -4.83 -20.40
N THR A 196 -12.73 -4.41 -21.42
CA THR A 196 -12.95 -3.01 -21.78
C THR A 196 -13.69 -2.16 -20.73
N THR A 197 -14.44 -2.76 -19.80
CA THR A 197 -15.23 -2.03 -18.79
C THR A 197 -14.38 -1.52 -17.62
N PHE A 198 -13.47 -2.35 -17.10
CA PHE A 198 -12.55 -1.96 -16.02
C PHE A 198 -11.56 -0.88 -16.48
N ASP A 199 -11.15 -0.98 -17.75
CA ASP A 199 -10.27 0.00 -18.35
C ASP A 199 -10.96 1.37 -18.51
N ALA A 200 -12.28 1.39 -18.78
CA ALA A 200 -13.04 2.64 -18.87
C ALA A 200 -13.22 3.33 -17.51
N ALA A 201 -13.59 2.59 -16.45
CA ALA A 201 -13.71 3.14 -15.10
C ALA A 201 -12.39 3.71 -14.60
N ARG A 202 -11.28 3.00 -14.81
CA ARG A 202 -9.94 3.46 -14.43
C ARG A 202 -9.45 4.61 -15.30
N ALA A 203 -9.84 4.67 -16.57
CA ALA A 203 -9.55 5.82 -17.43
C ALA A 203 -10.28 7.08 -16.92
N GLU A 204 -11.56 6.97 -16.56
CA GLU A 204 -12.34 8.07 -15.98
C GLU A 204 -11.73 8.56 -14.66
N LEU A 205 -11.33 7.63 -13.76
CA LEU A 205 -10.61 7.98 -12.53
C LEU A 205 -9.25 8.64 -12.78
N ARG A 206 -8.52 8.19 -13.81
CA ARG A 206 -7.24 8.78 -14.20
C ARG A 206 -7.43 10.20 -14.72
N ASP A 207 -8.42 10.40 -15.58
CA ASP A 207 -8.75 11.72 -16.12
C ASP A 207 -9.18 12.67 -15.00
N TRP A 208 -9.96 12.17 -14.03
CA TRP A 208 -10.28 12.92 -12.82
C TRP A 208 -9.02 13.31 -12.07
N ARG A 209 -8.13 12.36 -11.74
CA ARG A 209 -6.88 12.64 -11.01
C ARG A 209 -6.01 13.68 -11.72
N ASN A 210 -5.87 13.53 -13.03
CA ASN A 210 -5.06 14.46 -13.84
C ASN A 210 -5.67 15.86 -13.93
N THR A 211 -6.99 15.99 -13.78
CA THR A 211 -7.69 17.27 -13.81
C THR A 211 -7.89 17.91 -12.43
N HIS A 212 -7.79 17.14 -11.33
CA HIS A 212 -8.10 17.60 -9.97
C HIS A 212 -6.91 17.59 -8.99
N THR A 213 -5.97 16.64 -9.05
CA THR A 213 -5.00 16.42 -7.95
C THR A 213 -3.53 16.77 -8.25
N GLN A 214 -3.14 16.98 -9.51
CA GLN A 214 -1.70 17.14 -9.85
C GLN A 214 -1.10 18.52 -9.51
N ASP A 215 -1.84 19.43 -8.91
CA ASP A 215 -1.30 20.68 -8.36
C ASP A 215 -1.75 20.83 -6.90
N SER A 216 -1.00 20.22 -5.99
CA SER A 216 -1.20 20.29 -4.53
C SER A 216 -1.02 21.71 -3.95
N SER A 217 -0.79 22.71 -4.79
CA SER A 217 -1.20 24.09 -4.51
C SER A 217 -2.67 24.30 -4.90
N LEU A 218 -3.57 23.53 -4.28
CA LEU A 218 -5.01 23.80 -4.14
C LEU A 218 -5.69 24.47 -5.35
N GLY A 219 -6.15 23.69 -6.33
CA GLY A 219 -7.24 24.10 -7.23
C GLY A 219 -6.99 25.29 -8.17
N GLN A 220 -5.73 25.72 -8.34
CA GLN A 220 -5.45 27.01 -9.03
C GLN A 220 -5.61 27.02 -10.55
N ARG A 221 -5.86 25.88 -11.21
CA ARG A 221 -6.01 25.90 -12.68
C ARG A 221 -7.39 26.30 -13.15
N ASP A 222 -8.43 26.13 -12.33
CA ASP A 222 -9.79 26.54 -12.70
C ASP A 222 -10.65 26.90 -11.49
N MET A 223 -10.35 28.03 -10.85
CA MET A 223 -11.21 28.64 -9.80
C MET A 223 -12.61 29.04 -10.33
N CYS A 224 -12.84 28.94 -11.64
CA CYS A 224 -14.13 29.24 -12.26
C CYS A 224 -15.01 27.99 -12.45
N ARG A 225 -14.51 26.79 -12.11
CA ARG A 225 -15.33 25.59 -12.12
C ARG A 225 -16.42 25.71 -11.06
N SER A 226 -17.66 25.43 -11.41
CA SER A 226 -18.78 25.49 -10.47
C SER A 226 -18.66 24.40 -9.41
N ASP A 227 -19.04 24.72 -8.17
CA ASP A 227 -19.00 23.77 -7.05
C ASP A 227 -19.79 22.49 -7.35
N ASP A 228 -20.93 22.60 -8.05
CA ASP A 228 -21.74 21.45 -8.49
C ASP A 228 -20.94 20.45 -9.32
N VAL A 229 -20.03 20.91 -10.20
CA VAL A 229 -19.21 20.02 -11.06
C VAL A 229 -18.16 19.30 -10.22
N VAL A 230 -17.57 19.97 -9.22
CA VAL A 230 -16.59 19.36 -8.31
C VAL A 230 -17.28 18.31 -7.44
N ILE A 231 -18.45 18.63 -6.89
CA ILE A 231 -19.24 17.72 -6.07
C ILE A 231 -19.69 16.50 -6.88
N GLU A 232 -20.34 16.70 -8.04
CA GLU A 232 -20.84 15.61 -8.87
C GLU A 232 -19.71 14.70 -9.37
N SER A 233 -18.58 15.29 -9.79
CA SER A 233 -17.43 14.50 -10.25
C SER A 233 -16.76 13.70 -9.13
N SER A 234 -16.68 14.24 -7.91
CA SER A 234 -16.13 13.55 -6.75
C SER A 234 -17.04 12.40 -6.30
N LEU A 235 -18.36 12.62 -6.29
CA LEU A 235 -19.35 11.56 -6.02
C LEU A 235 -19.27 10.44 -7.07
N ARG A 236 -19.17 10.81 -8.35
CA ARG A 236 -19.00 9.86 -9.45
C ARG A 236 -17.71 9.05 -9.29
N ALA A 237 -16.61 9.70 -8.93
CA ALA A 237 -15.34 9.03 -8.74
C ALA A 237 -15.36 8.07 -7.54
N LEU A 238 -16.02 8.43 -6.43
CA LEU A 238 -16.22 7.51 -5.30
C LEU A 238 -16.99 6.25 -5.72
N GLU A 239 -18.00 6.39 -6.57
CA GLU A 239 -18.73 5.24 -7.09
C GLU A 239 -17.84 4.32 -7.95
N LEU A 240 -17.01 4.90 -8.82
CA LEU A 240 -16.04 4.15 -9.60
C LEU A 240 -14.99 3.46 -8.71
N VAL A 241 -14.53 4.14 -7.65
CA VAL A 241 -13.61 3.55 -6.68
C VAL A 241 -14.23 2.34 -6.00
N ARG A 242 -15.50 2.40 -5.58
CA ARG A 242 -16.21 1.25 -5.02
C ARG A 242 -16.36 0.13 -6.04
N GLN A 243 -16.76 0.46 -7.26
CA GLN A 243 -16.92 -0.49 -8.37
C GLN A 243 -15.62 -1.25 -8.68
N GLU A 244 -14.49 -0.54 -8.66
CA GLU A 244 -13.16 -1.11 -8.95
C GLU A 244 -12.48 -1.74 -7.73
N GLY A 245 -13.04 -1.55 -6.53
CA GLY A 245 -12.44 -1.97 -5.26
C GLY A 245 -11.17 -1.21 -4.90
N LEU A 246 -11.02 0.04 -5.36
CA LEU A 246 -9.84 0.88 -5.15
C LEU A 246 -9.91 1.66 -3.84
N TRP A 247 -10.27 1.03 -2.72
CA TRP A 247 -10.61 1.69 -1.45
C TRP A 247 -9.56 2.73 -0.99
N GLY A 248 -8.27 2.49 -1.24
CA GLY A 248 -7.20 3.44 -0.90
C GLY A 248 -7.25 4.77 -1.65
N MET A 249 -8.01 4.85 -2.75
CA MET A 249 -8.22 6.07 -3.54
C MET A 249 -9.37 6.93 -3.02
N GLN A 250 -10.14 6.52 -2.01
CA GLN A 250 -11.33 7.28 -1.59
C GLN A 250 -11.00 8.64 -0.95
N VAL A 251 -9.88 8.71 -0.23
CA VAL A 251 -9.55 9.86 0.64
C VAL A 251 -9.54 11.20 -0.12
N PRO A 252 -8.84 11.35 -1.28
CA PRO A 252 -8.85 12.62 -2.02
C PRO A 252 -10.26 13.09 -2.41
N PHE A 253 -11.16 12.18 -2.78
CA PHE A 253 -12.51 12.53 -3.18
C PHE A 253 -13.39 12.94 -1.99
N MET A 254 -13.18 12.31 -0.82
CA MET A 254 -13.86 12.69 0.42
C MET A 254 -13.41 14.07 0.90
N GLU A 255 -12.10 14.35 0.81
CA GLU A 255 -11.54 15.66 1.13
C GLU A 255 -12.11 16.76 0.23
N ASP A 256 -12.16 16.54 -1.09
CA ASP A 256 -12.75 17.49 -2.05
C ASP A 256 -14.23 17.76 -1.77
N LEU A 257 -15.00 16.74 -1.40
CA LEU A 257 -16.41 16.90 -1.01
C LEU A 257 -16.55 17.70 0.29
N ALA A 258 -15.76 17.37 1.32
CA ALA A 258 -15.77 18.10 2.58
C ALA A 258 -15.44 19.58 2.35
N LEU A 259 -14.36 19.87 1.62
CA LEU A 259 -13.95 21.24 1.30
C LEU A 259 -15.02 21.98 0.49
N SER A 260 -15.61 21.34 -0.52
CA SER A 260 -16.67 21.95 -1.34
C SER A 260 -17.89 22.36 -0.51
N TYR A 261 -18.36 21.47 0.38
CA TYR A 261 -19.48 21.80 1.27
C TYR A 261 -19.14 22.84 2.33
N ALA A 262 -17.89 22.86 2.82
CA ALA A 262 -17.42 23.90 3.72
C ALA A 262 -17.45 25.29 3.05
N VAL A 263 -16.99 25.39 1.80
CA VAL A 263 -17.01 26.65 1.02
C VAL A 263 -18.43 27.15 0.76
N LEU A 264 -19.37 26.22 0.50
CA LEU A 264 -20.79 26.53 0.31
C LEU A 264 -21.52 26.90 1.61
N GLY A 265 -20.91 26.69 2.78
CA GLY A 265 -21.55 26.89 4.09
C GLY A 265 -22.56 25.79 4.45
N ASP A 266 -22.51 24.63 3.77
CA ASP A 266 -23.34 23.46 4.07
C ASP A 266 -22.68 22.62 5.18
N GLU A 267 -22.86 23.07 6.43
CA GLU A 267 -22.24 22.47 7.61
C GLU A 267 -22.64 20.99 7.81
N GLU A 268 -23.88 20.64 7.46
CA GLU A 268 -24.41 19.28 7.62
C GLU A 268 -23.65 18.31 6.72
N ARG A 269 -23.57 18.61 5.42
CA ARG A 269 -22.85 17.75 4.47
C ARG A 269 -21.34 17.77 4.69
N PHE A 270 -20.77 18.91 5.06
CA PHE A 270 -19.35 18.98 5.46
C PHE A 270 -19.04 17.97 6.58
N ARG A 271 -19.86 17.96 7.64
CA ARG A 271 -19.67 17.04 8.77
C ARG A 271 -19.73 15.58 8.32
N VAL A 272 -20.71 15.22 7.48
CA VAL A 272 -20.83 13.85 6.95
C VAL A 272 -19.56 13.40 6.23
N TRP A 273 -19.03 14.24 5.33
CA TRP A 273 -17.84 13.86 4.56
C TRP A 273 -16.55 13.90 5.39
N ALA A 274 -16.41 14.86 6.31
CA ALA A 274 -15.29 14.91 7.24
C ALA A 274 -15.28 13.70 8.19
N GLU A 275 -16.44 13.26 8.67
CA GLU A 275 -16.55 12.04 9.50
C GLU A 275 -16.22 10.77 8.70
N LYS A 276 -16.62 10.69 7.43
CA LYS A 276 -16.22 9.59 6.53
C LYS A 276 -14.70 9.57 6.30
N GLU A 277 -14.08 10.72 6.06
CA GLU A 277 -12.64 10.85 5.87
C GLU A 277 -11.86 10.40 7.13
N MET A 278 -12.34 10.78 8.31
CA MET A 278 -11.74 10.37 9.60
C MET A 278 -11.99 8.89 9.94
N GLY A 279 -12.77 8.16 9.12
CA GLY A 279 -13.19 6.78 9.39
C GLY A 279 -14.11 6.66 10.61
N MET A 280 -14.88 7.72 10.91
CA MET A 280 -15.79 7.78 12.06
C MET A 280 -17.25 7.48 11.70
N ALA A 281 -17.63 7.62 10.44
CA ALA A 281 -18.99 7.33 9.97
C ALA A 281 -19.18 5.82 9.70
N ASP A 282 -20.27 5.24 10.23
CA ASP A 282 -20.70 3.89 9.84
C ASP A 282 -21.32 3.97 8.43
N GLU A 283 -20.86 3.13 7.49
CA GLU A 283 -21.43 3.05 6.12
C GLU A 283 -22.88 2.55 6.07
N THR A 284 -23.52 2.27 7.22
CA THR A 284 -24.79 1.55 7.28
C THR A 284 -26.05 2.38 7.00
N GLU A 285 -25.96 3.71 6.86
CA GLU A 285 -27.17 4.56 6.80
C GLU A 285 -27.52 5.20 5.44
N GLU A 286 -26.76 4.95 4.36
CA GLU A 286 -26.95 5.71 3.10
C GLU A 286 -27.98 5.13 2.11
N THR A 287 -29.08 4.52 2.58
CA THR A 287 -30.14 3.94 1.71
C THR A 287 -31.52 4.59 1.82
N THR A 288 -31.62 5.86 2.24
CA THR A 288 -32.91 6.60 2.27
C THR A 288 -32.87 7.92 1.52
#